data_AF-A0A539DSF4-F1
#
_entry.id   AF-A0A539DSF4-F1
#
_cell.length_a   1.000
_cell.length_b   1.000
_cell.length_c   1.000
_cell.angle_alpha   90.00
_cell.angle_beta   90.00
_cell.angle_gamma   90.00
#
_symmetry.space_group_name_H-M   'P 1'
#
loop_
_entity.id
_entity.type
_entity.pdbx_description
1 polymer ?
#
loop_
_entity_poly.entity_id
_entity_poly.type
_entity_poly.pdbx_seq_one_letter_code
_entity_poly.pdbx_strand_id
1 'polypeptide(L)'
;DERGKTSLIPGWVMRFGDRVLHHVAVRVEDIEVTIRRLSAKGVRFAGDIVGEQGGMLRQVFTAPELVGGEPFSVLELTERHRGFLGFSPPQADSLMKSTAPAR
;
A
#
# COMPACT_ATOMS: atom_id res chain seq x y z
N ASP A 1 11.82 21.62 10.66
CA ASP A 1 11.37 20.83 9.49
C ASP A 1 10.39 19.79 10.02
N GLU A 2 9.14 19.82 9.55
CA GLU A 2 8.05 18.97 10.02
C GLU A 2 7.83 17.73 9.13
N ARG A 3 8.60 17.57 8.03
CA ARG A 3 8.46 16.45 7.09
C ARG A 3 8.66 15.12 7.82
N GLY A 4 7.69 14.21 7.66
CA GLY A 4 7.77 12.85 8.19
C GLY A 4 7.38 12.68 9.66
N LYS A 5 7.05 13.75 10.41
CA LYS A 5 6.68 13.61 11.84
C LYS A 5 5.44 12.75 12.10
N THR A 6 4.52 12.67 11.13
CA THR A 6 3.33 11.82 11.19
C THR A 6 3.50 10.50 10.43
N SER A 7 4.70 10.22 9.90
CA SER A 7 4.96 9.04 9.10
C SER A 7 5.07 7.81 9.99
N LEU A 8 4.49 6.70 9.53
CA LEU A 8 4.65 5.39 10.17
C LEU A 8 5.99 4.72 9.83
N ILE A 9 6.70 5.22 8.80
CA ILE A 9 7.93 4.62 8.28
C ILE A 9 9.06 4.55 9.32
N PRO A 10 9.38 5.61 10.08
CA PRO A 10 10.45 5.52 11.08
C PRO A 10 10.19 4.44 12.14
N GLY A 11 8.94 4.30 12.59
CA GLY A 11 8.55 3.25 13.54
C GLY A 11 8.71 1.85 12.95
N TRP A 12 8.30 1.66 11.70
CA TRP A 12 8.50 0.41 10.98
C TRP A 12 9.99 0.05 10.82
N VAL A 13 10.82 1.00 10.39
CA VAL A 13 12.28 0.79 10.22
C VAL A 13 12.95 0.48 11.55
N MET A 14 12.55 1.15 12.64
CA MET A 14 13.05 0.84 13.98
C MET A 14 12.73 -0.60 14.41
N ARG A 15 11.55 -1.12 14.02
CA ARG A 15 11.08 -2.46 14.38
C ARG A 15 11.66 -3.58 13.52
N PHE A 16 11.81 -3.36 12.23
CA PHE A 16 12.13 -4.40 11.24
C PHE A 16 13.47 -4.19 10.51
N GLY A 17 14.09 -3.02 10.66
CA GLY A 17 15.33 -2.64 10.00
C GLY A 17 15.12 -2.09 8.58
N ASP A 18 16.23 -1.73 7.93
CA ASP A 18 16.30 -1.12 6.60
C ASP A 18 16.83 -2.08 5.50
N ARG A 19 17.04 -3.36 5.85
CA ARG A 19 17.56 -4.40 4.96
C ARG A 19 16.50 -5.37 4.44
N VAL A 20 15.23 -5.08 4.69
CA VAL A 20 14.08 -5.89 4.29
C VAL A 20 13.07 -5.04 3.54
N LEU A 21 12.31 -5.65 2.64
CA LEU A 21 11.32 -4.95 1.83
C LEU A 21 10.01 -4.83 2.61
N HIS A 22 9.48 -3.61 2.70
CA HIS A 22 8.13 -3.38 3.22
C HIS A 22 7.06 -3.90 2.23
N HIS A 23 7.26 -3.68 0.93
CA HIS A 23 6.35 -4.19 -0.09
C HIS A 23 7.04 -4.37 -1.44
N VAL A 24 6.36 -5.12 -2.30
CA VAL A 24 6.58 -5.16 -3.75
C VAL A 24 5.31 -4.67 -4.42
N ALA A 25 5.47 -3.78 -5.41
CA ALA A 25 4.36 -3.26 -6.19
C ALA A 25 4.20 -4.02 -7.51
N VAL A 26 3.02 -4.55 -7.75
CA VAL A 26 2.64 -5.28 -8.96
C VAL A 26 1.76 -4.39 -9.81
N ARG A 27 2.22 -4.12 -11.03
CA ARG A 27 1.41 -3.37 -12.00
C ARG A 27 0.24 -4.22 -12.49
N VAL A 28 -0.95 -3.64 -12.47
CA VAL A 28 -2.18 -4.24 -13.00
C VAL A 28 -2.83 -3.30 -14.02
N GLU A 29 -3.60 -3.87 -14.94
CA GLU A 29 -4.31 -3.11 -15.98
C GLU A 29 -5.66 -2.56 -15.51
N ASP A 30 -6.41 -3.40 -14.79
CA ASP A 30 -7.69 -3.06 -14.16
C ASP A 30 -7.64 -3.51 -12.69
N ILE A 31 -7.47 -2.53 -11.80
CA ILE A 31 -7.31 -2.78 -10.36
C ILE A 31 -8.59 -3.31 -9.72
N GLU A 32 -9.78 -2.90 -10.17
CA GLU A 32 -11.05 -3.35 -9.61
C GLU A 32 -11.35 -4.80 -9.99
N VAL A 33 -11.13 -5.17 -11.26
CA VAL A 33 -11.22 -6.57 -11.72
C VAL A 33 -10.20 -7.42 -10.98
N THR A 34 -8.97 -6.92 -10.80
CA THR A 34 -7.91 -7.68 -10.13
C THR A 34 -8.23 -7.89 -8.65
N ILE A 35 -8.65 -6.86 -7.93
CA ILE A 35 -9.12 -6.97 -6.54
C ILE A 35 -10.24 -7.98 -6.43
N ARG A 36 -11.30 -7.88 -7.27
CA ARG A 36 -12.41 -8.85 -7.23
C ARG A 36 -11.95 -10.29 -7.41
N ARG A 37 -11.05 -10.55 -8.36
CA ARG A 37 -10.50 -11.88 -8.63
C ARG A 37 -9.65 -12.42 -7.49
N LEU A 38 -8.84 -11.56 -6.87
CA LEU A 38 -7.98 -11.94 -5.74
C LEU A 38 -8.78 -12.14 -4.45
N SER A 39 -9.77 -11.29 -4.19
CA SER A 39 -10.70 -11.43 -3.07
C SER A 39 -11.50 -12.73 -3.16
N ALA A 40 -11.95 -13.11 -4.37
CA ALA A 40 -12.61 -14.41 -4.59
C ALA A 40 -11.69 -15.61 -4.29
N LYS A 41 -10.37 -15.41 -4.23
CA LYS A 41 -9.37 -16.41 -3.82
C LYS A 41 -8.90 -16.26 -2.37
N GLY A 42 -9.56 -15.40 -1.59
CA GLY A 42 -9.28 -15.20 -0.16
C GLY A 42 -8.22 -14.14 0.16
N VAL A 43 -7.71 -13.41 -0.84
CA VAL A 43 -6.81 -12.27 -0.58
C VAL A 43 -7.60 -11.13 0.04
N ARG A 44 -7.14 -10.63 1.18
CA ARG A 44 -7.73 -9.45 1.85
C ARG A 44 -6.93 -8.20 1.51
N PHE A 45 -7.59 -7.05 1.57
CA PHE A 45 -6.99 -5.74 1.30
C PHE A 45 -7.07 -4.85 2.55
N ALA A 46 -6.08 -3.98 2.73
CA ALA A 46 -5.93 -3.13 3.92
C ALA A 46 -6.86 -1.90 3.90
N GLY A 47 -7.44 -1.57 2.76
CA GLY A 47 -8.38 -0.47 2.60
C GLY A 47 -8.92 -0.36 1.18
N ASP A 48 -9.50 0.81 0.89
CA ASP A 48 -10.00 1.14 -0.44
C ASP A 48 -8.87 1.50 -1.41
N ILE A 49 -9.20 1.55 -2.70
CA ILE A 49 -8.29 2.04 -3.73
C ILE A 49 -7.96 3.51 -3.45
N VAL A 50 -6.68 3.80 -3.29
CA VAL A 50 -6.15 5.14 -3.17
C VAL A 50 -5.93 5.72 -4.57
N GLY A 51 -6.62 6.83 -4.87
CA GLY A 51 -6.62 7.48 -6.18
C GLY A 51 -7.98 7.41 -6.86
N GLU A 52 -8.35 8.48 -7.57
CA GLU A 52 -9.65 8.59 -8.24
C GLU A 52 -9.80 7.59 -9.39
N GLN A 53 -11.03 7.15 -9.64
CA GLN A 53 -11.33 6.29 -10.79
C GLN A 53 -10.95 6.99 -12.10
N GLY A 54 -10.16 6.31 -12.94
CA GLY A 54 -9.59 6.90 -14.17
C GLY A 54 -8.47 7.93 -13.95
N GLY A 55 -8.04 8.14 -12.71
CA GLY A 55 -6.89 8.95 -12.34
C GLY A 55 -5.57 8.37 -12.84
N MET A 56 -4.49 9.15 -12.79
CA MET A 56 -3.19 8.75 -13.35
C MET A 56 -2.52 7.59 -12.60
N LEU A 57 -2.79 7.47 -11.30
CA LEU A 57 -2.24 6.46 -10.41
C LEU A 57 -3.32 6.03 -9.42
N ARG A 58 -3.55 4.72 -9.36
CA ARG A 58 -4.48 4.08 -8.42
C ARG A 58 -3.78 2.91 -7.76
N GLN A 59 -3.90 2.79 -6.45
CA GLN A 59 -3.10 1.87 -5.65
C GLN A 59 -3.93 1.23 -4.54
N VAL A 60 -3.58 0.01 -4.14
CA VAL A 60 -4.11 -0.60 -2.91
C VAL A 60 -3.08 -1.56 -2.32
N PHE A 61 -3.03 -1.66 -0.99
CA PHE A 61 -2.28 -2.70 -0.29
C PHE A 61 -3.17 -3.91 0.03
N THR A 62 -2.59 -5.10 -0.03
CA THR A 62 -3.16 -6.27 0.63
C THR A 62 -3.18 -6.07 2.14
N ALA A 63 -3.95 -6.89 2.86
CA ALA A 63 -3.78 -7.02 4.30
C ALA A 63 -2.32 -7.40 4.61
N PRO A 64 -1.72 -6.84 5.68
CA PRO A 64 -0.33 -7.08 5.98
C PRO A 64 -0.08 -8.49 6.51
N GLU A 65 1.08 -9.03 6.17
CA GLU A 65 1.69 -10.08 6.97
C GLU A 65 2.06 -9.52 8.35
N LEU A 66 1.82 -10.30 9.41
CA LEU A 66 2.10 -9.88 10.78
C LEU A 66 3.33 -10.61 11.32
N VAL A 67 4.25 -9.87 11.94
CA VAL A 67 5.42 -10.42 12.63
C VAL A 67 5.39 -9.97 14.08
N GLY A 68 5.08 -10.89 14.99
CA GLY A 68 4.88 -10.57 16.41
C GLY A 68 3.68 -9.66 16.65
N GLY A 69 2.63 -9.79 15.85
CA GLY A 69 1.41 -8.98 15.94
C GLY A 69 1.49 -7.61 15.25
N GLU A 70 2.68 -7.20 14.81
CA GLU A 70 2.91 -5.92 14.13
C GLU A 70 2.86 -6.09 12.59
N PRO A 71 2.26 -5.14 11.84
CA PRO A 71 2.28 -5.13 10.37
C PRO A 71 3.71 -5.10 9.82
N PHE A 72 4.08 -6.14 9.07
CA PHE A 72 5.42 -6.31 8.53
C PHE A 72 5.49 -5.99 7.03
N SER A 73 4.81 -6.78 6.20
CA SER A 73 4.91 -6.65 4.74
C SER A 73 3.54 -6.63 4.07
N VAL A 74 3.45 -5.99 2.91
CA VAL A 74 2.24 -6.01 2.05
C VAL A 74 2.62 -6.25 0.59
N LEU A 75 1.66 -6.71 -0.20
CA LEU A 75 1.73 -6.58 -1.65
C LEU A 75 0.94 -5.32 -2.06
N GLU A 76 1.51 -4.51 -2.95
CA GLU A 76 0.80 -3.39 -3.56
C GLU A 76 0.30 -3.78 -4.95
N LEU A 77 -0.96 -3.46 -5.25
CA LEU A 77 -1.44 -3.42 -6.63
C LEU A 77 -1.42 -1.97 -7.11
N THR A 78 -0.82 -1.75 -8.28
CA THR A 78 -0.67 -0.40 -8.87
C THR A 78 -1.25 -0.39 -10.28
N GLU A 79 -2.23 0.46 -10.51
CA GLU A 79 -2.74 0.78 -11.85
C GLU A 79 -2.26 2.16 -12.27
N ARG A 80 -1.72 2.26 -13.49
CA ARG A 80 -1.09 3.47 -14.04
C ARG A 80 -1.72 3.82 -15.38
N HIS A 81 -2.11 5.07 -15.50
CA HIS A 81 -2.74 5.63 -16.70
C HIS A 81 -1.94 6.80 -17.27
N ARG A 82 -2.20 7.14 -18.53
CA ARG A 82 -1.69 8.36 -19.20
C ARG A 82 -0.17 8.54 -19.13
N GLY A 83 0.58 7.43 -19.11
CA GLY A 83 2.05 7.45 -19.06
C GLY A 83 2.64 7.86 -17.71
N PHE A 84 1.87 7.86 -16.62
CA PHE A 84 2.38 8.26 -15.31
C PHE A 84 3.37 7.23 -14.72
N LEU A 85 4.63 7.64 -14.55
CA LEU A 85 5.72 6.79 -14.05
C LEU A 85 6.16 7.10 -12.61
N GLY A 86 5.58 8.13 -11.99
CA GLY A 86 6.01 8.62 -10.68
C GLY A 86 5.32 7.96 -9.48
N PHE A 87 5.42 8.63 -8.34
CA PHE A 87 4.70 8.34 -7.09
C PHE A 87 4.01 9.60 -6.59
N SER A 88 2.97 9.44 -5.78
CA SER A 88 2.25 10.55 -5.14
C SER A 88 2.46 10.49 -3.61
N PRO A 89 3.17 11.45 -3.00
CA PRO A 89 3.40 11.43 -1.55
C PRO A 89 2.11 11.36 -0.71
N PRO A 90 1.02 12.10 -1.04
CA PRO A 90 -0.26 11.93 -0.36
C PRO A 90 -0.84 10.52 -0.47
N GLN A 91 -0.72 9.87 -1.63
CA GLN A 91 -1.20 8.50 -1.79
C GLN A 91 -0.35 7.51 -0.99
N ALA A 92 0.98 7.68 -0.99
CA ALA A 92 1.89 6.85 -0.20
C ALA A 92 1.60 6.92 1.31
N ASP A 93 1.31 8.11 1.84
CA ASP A 93 0.92 8.28 3.25
C ASP A 93 -0.43 7.60 3.56
N SER A 94 -1.43 7.75 2.70
CA SER A 94 -2.72 7.06 2.84
C SER A 94 -2.59 5.54 2.81
N LEU A 95 -1.75 4.99 1.91
CA LEU A 95 -1.47 3.57 1.84
C LEU A 95 -0.82 3.06 3.13
N MET A 96 0.21 3.72 3.64
CA MET A 96 0.85 3.34 4.91
C MET A 96 -0.13 3.36 6.09
N LYS A 97 -1.04 4.34 6.12
CA LYS A 97 -2.07 4.43 7.18
C LYS A 97 -3.10 3.31 7.11
N SER A 98 -3.38 2.76 5.92
CA SER A 98 -4.32 1.64 5.76
C SER A 98 -3.87 0.36 6.47
N THR A 99 -2.56 0.20 6.70
CA THR A 99 -1.99 -0.97 7.39
C THR A 99 -1.79 -0.76 8.89
N ALA A 100 -2.08 0.42 9.41
CA ALA A 100 -1.97 0.68 10.84
C ALA A 100 -2.98 -0.21 11.62
N PRO A 101 -2.62 -0.70 12.82
CA PRO A 101 -3.58 -1.40 13.68
C PRO A 101 -4.83 -0.54 13.90
N ALA A 102 -6.01 -1.17 13.85
CA ALA A 102 -7.24 -0.52 14.26
C ALA A 102 -7.09 -0.08 15.73
N ARG A 103 -7.38 1.19 16.00
CA ARG A 103 -7.40 1.72 17.38
C ARG A 103 -8.61 1.23 18.14
#